data_AF-A0A9W9GNA6-F1
#
_entry.id   AF-A0A9W9GNA6-F1
#
_cell.length_a   1.000
_cell.length_b   1.000
_cell.length_c   1.000
_cell.angle_alpha   90.00
_cell.angle_beta   90.00
_cell.angle_gamma   90.00
#
_symmetry.space_group_name_H-M   'P 1'
#
loop_
_entity.id
_entity.type
_entity.pdbx_description
1 polymer ?
#
loop_
_entity_poly.entity_id
_entity_poly.type
_entity_poly.pdbx_seq_one_letter_code
_entity_poly.pdbx_strand_id
1 'polypeptide(L)'
;MPPVMPPIFLPPTMPYIMERTQATNLPEFEDITLPEIASLSDLEDSYHWRENVQTTLDQFGLLPVISDLKQPEIFHPDFKNWRQWSTIVSEWLLCSIEPELYLSLQRYVPNFTFADATFQGIISMSSNYDLHRTGHLLELWGMHRGDYHTLVAYVRAWREQVIICRTFKTGLSYYSAAKVMIAQLQEEAPSDCILAHRLVAYCDEDNEAMNRNQFNTVVEAFINGGMPF
;
A
#
# COMPACT_ATOMS: atom_id res chain seq x y z
N MET A 1 5.87 -36.32 -69.48
CA MET A 1 6.76 -36.16 -68.30
C MET A 1 6.16 -35.07 -67.43
N PRO A 2 5.89 -35.33 -66.14
CA PRO A 2 5.38 -34.29 -65.26
C PRO A 2 6.50 -33.27 -64.94
N PRO A 3 6.14 -32.00 -64.67
CA PRO A 3 7.12 -30.97 -64.37
C PRO A 3 7.73 -31.20 -62.98
N VAL A 4 9.06 -31.19 -62.92
CA VAL A 4 9.83 -31.28 -61.67
C VAL A 4 9.67 -29.96 -60.92
N MET A 5 9.04 -29.99 -59.74
CA MET A 5 8.99 -28.81 -58.88
C MET A 5 10.40 -28.50 -58.34
N PRO A 6 10.83 -27.23 -58.34
CA PRO A 6 12.09 -26.84 -57.75
C PRO A 6 12.04 -27.01 -56.22
N PRO A 7 13.18 -27.33 -55.58
CA PRO A 7 13.24 -27.54 -54.13
C PRO A 7 12.90 -26.25 -53.39
N ILE A 8 11.99 -26.37 -52.40
CA ILE A 8 11.63 -25.31 -51.47
C ILE A 8 12.85 -25.04 -50.58
N PHE A 9 13.55 -23.93 -50.83
CA PHE A 9 14.55 -23.41 -49.91
C PHE A 9 13.83 -22.89 -48.66
N LEU A 10 13.84 -23.67 -47.59
CA LEU A 10 13.51 -23.14 -46.26
C LEU A 10 14.63 -22.16 -45.87
N PRO A 11 14.30 -20.92 -45.48
CA PRO A 11 15.32 -19.98 -45.03
C PRO A 11 16.03 -20.55 -43.80
N PRO A 12 17.34 -20.24 -43.62
CA PRO A 12 18.07 -20.66 -42.43
C PRO A 12 17.34 -20.13 -41.19
N THR A 13 17.03 -21.03 -40.26
CA THR A 13 16.51 -20.68 -38.94
C THR A 13 17.50 -19.73 -38.28
N MET A 14 17.21 -18.43 -38.31
CA MET A 14 17.88 -17.45 -37.46
C MET A 14 17.75 -17.93 -36.02
N PRO A 15 18.84 -17.97 -35.22
CA PRO A 15 18.71 -18.23 -33.79
C PRO A 15 17.76 -17.18 -33.21
N TYR A 16 16.64 -17.64 -32.67
CA TYR A 16 15.69 -16.79 -31.97
C TYR A 16 16.41 -16.22 -30.75
N ILE A 17 16.89 -14.97 -30.85
CA ILE A 17 17.44 -14.25 -29.71
C ILE A 17 16.23 -13.91 -28.84
N MET A 18 16.03 -14.69 -27.78
CA MET A 18 15.02 -14.36 -26.78
C MET A 18 15.33 -12.98 -26.21
N GLU A 19 14.34 -12.08 -26.27
CA GLU A 19 14.44 -10.77 -25.62
C GLU A 19 14.67 -10.99 -24.12
N ARG A 20 15.58 -10.21 -23.53
CA ARG A 20 15.86 -10.29 -22.09
C ARG A 20 14.63 -9.84 -21.31
N THR A 21 14.13 -10.69 -20.43
CA THR A 21 12.98 -10.42 -19.55
C THR A 21 13.40 -10.46 -18.08
N GLN A 22 12.48 -10.14 -17.18
CA GLN A 22 12.68 -10.36 -15.73
C GLN A 22 12.93 -11.84 -15.38
N ALA A 23 12.60 -12.79 -16.26
CA ALA A 23 12.84 -14.22 -16.02
C ALA A 23 14.25 -14.67 -16.42
N THR A 24 15.00 -13.85 -17.16
CA THR A 24 16.31 -14.23 -17.67
C THR A 24 17.32 -14.39 -16.55
N ASN A 25 17.94 -15.58 -16.46
CA ASN A 25 18.94 -15.95 -15.45
C ASN A 25 18.45 -15.93 -14.00
N LEU A 26 17.15 -16.08 -13.76
CA LEU A 26 16.68 -16.34 -12.40
C LEU A 26 17.17 -17.71 -11.92
N PRO A 27 17.49 -17.87 -10.63
CA PRO A 27 17.73 -19.19 -10.06
C PRO A 27 16.48 -20.07 -10.20
N GLU A 28 16.67 -21.38 -10.23
CA GLU A 28 15.56 -22.31 -10.10
C GLU A 28 14.81 -22.04 -8.80
N PHE A 29 13.49 -22.12 -8.84
CA PHE A 29 12.66 -21.83 -7.70
C PHE A 29 12.94 -22.81 -6.56
N GLU A 30 13.30 -22.26 -5.42
CA GLU A 30 13.47 -22.96 -4.15
C GLU A 30 12.64 -22.23 -3.10
N ASP A 31 12.00 -22.98 -2.21
CA ASP A 31 11.23 -22.40 -1.11
C ASP A 31 12.19 -21.87 -0.05
N ILE A 32 12.59 -20.61 -0.21
CA ILE A 32 13.52 -19.91 0.69
C ILE A 32 12.78 -18.83 1.48
N THR A 33 13.21 -18.62 2.72
CA THR A 33 12.83 -17.44 3.50
C THR A 33 13.82 -16.32 3.23
N LEU A 34 13.35 -15.25 2.61
CA LEU A 34 14.12 -14.02 2.49
C LEU A 34 14.32 -13.40 3.89
N PRO A 35 15.50 -12.84 4.18
CA PRO A 35 15.77 -12.26 5.49
C PRO A 35 14.85 -11.07 5.76
N GLU A 36 14.53 -10.85 7.02
CA GLU A 36 13.82 -9.65 7.46
C GLU A 36 14.73 -8.43 7.25
N ILE A 37 14.17 -7.38 6.65
CA ILE A 37 14.83 -6.09 6.48
C ILE A 37 14.15 -5.05 7.37
N ALA A 38 14.84 -3.95 7.65
CA ALA A 38 14.24 -2.84 8.40
C ALA A 38 12.94 -2.39 7.73
N SER A 39 11.84 -2.36 8.50
CA SER A 39 10.53 -1.98 7.99
C SER A 39 10.53 -0.53 7.52
N LEU A 40 9.91 -0.26 6.37
CA LEU A 40 9.61 1.10 5.94
C LEU A 40 8.51 1.65 6.85
N SER A 41 8.90 2.47 7.81
CA SER A 41 7.98 3.20 8.71
C SER A 41 7.77 4.65 8.28
N ASP A 42 8.73 5.21 7.54
CA ASP A 42 8.68 6.56 7.03
C ASP A 42 8.98 6.59 5.53
N LEU A 43 8.06 7.16 4.76
CA LEU A 43 8.23 7.32 3.32
C LEU A 43 9.29 8.35 2.96
N GLU A 44 9.63 9.26 3.88
CA GLU A 44 10.75 10.19 3.69
C GLU A 44 12.11 9.46 3.67
N ASP A 45 12.22 8.33 4.38
CA ASP A 45 13.44 7.51 4.50
C ASP A 45 13.48 6.30 3.54
N SER A 46 12.63 6.29 2.51
CA SER A 46 12.48 5.14 1.59
C SER A 46 13.76 4.78 0.83
N TYR A 47 14.73 5.69 0.75
CA TYR A 47 16.02 5.46 0.11
C TYR A 47 16.77 4.28 0.72
N HIS A 48 16.91 4.25 2.06
CA HIS A 48 17.63 3.18 2.74
C HIS A 48 16.89 1.84 2.65
N TRP A 49 15.56 1.88 2.76
CA TRP A 49 14.73 0.70 2.53
C TRP A 49 14.93 0.14 1.11
N ARG A 50 14.93 1.02 0.10
CA ARG A 50 15.15 0.65 -1.30
C ARG A 50 16.51 -0.02 -1.49
N GLU A 51 17.57 0.56 -0.96
CA GLU A 51 18.92 -0.03 -1.06
C GLU A 51 19.00 -1.39 -0.37
N ASN A 52 18.38 -1.55 0.81
CA ASN A 52 18.32 -2.83 1.51
C ASN A 52 17.57 -3.87 0.68
N VAL A 53 16.41 -3.53 0.13
CA VAL A 53 15.64 -4.40 -0.76
C VAL A 53 16.49 -4.86 -1.96
N GLN A 54 17.09 -3.91 -2.67
CA GLN A 54 17.87 -4.21 -3.87
C GLN A 54 19.09 -5.08 -3.54
N THR A 55 19.79 -4.76 -2.45
CA THR A 55 20.97 -5.51 -2.00
C THR A 55 20.59 -6.93 -1.59
N THR A 56 19.50 -7.10 -0.82
CA THR A 56 19.01 -8.42 -0.43
C THR A 56 18.64 -9.24 -1.67
N LEU A 57 17.83 -8.70 -2.59
CA LEU A 57 17.42 -9.45 -3.78
C LEU A 57 18.60 -9.80 -4.70
N ASP A 58 19.60 -8.94 -4.81
CA ASP A 58 20.81 -9.20 -5.60
C ASP A 58 21.62 -10.38 -5.04
N GLN A 59 21.73 -10.51 -3.72
CA GLN A 59 22.42 -11.64 -3.07
C GLN A 59 21.79 -13.01 -3.41
N PHE A 60 20.48 -13.03 -3.70
CA PHE A 60 19.76 -14.24 -4.12
C PHE A 60 19.59 -14.34 -5.65
N GLY A 61 20.14 -13.40 -6.44
CA GLY A 61 19.94 -13.35 -7.89
C GLY A 61 18.50 -13.04 -8.32
N LEU A 62 17.71 -12.46 -7.42
CA LEU A 62 16.29 -12.14 -7.62
C LEU A 62 16.04 -10.69 -8.03
N LEU A 63 17.07 -9.83 -8.04
CA LEU A 63 16.94 -8.42 -8.44
C LEU A 63 16.15 -8.20 -9.76
N PRO A 64 16.26 -9.06 -10.80
CA PRO A 64 15.46 -8.90 -12.02
C PRO A 64 13.94 -8.84 -11.81
N VAL A 65 13.39 -9.47 -10.76
CA VAL A 65 11.93 -9.53 -10.53
C VAL A 65 11.31 -8.20 -10.11
N ILE A 66 12.12 -7.23 -9.68
CA ILE A 66 11.70 -5.86 -9.36
C ILE A 66 12.24 -4.81 -10.34
N SER A 67 12.90 -5.25 -11.40
CA SER A 67 13.56 -4.38 -12.37
C SER A 67 12.60 -3.81 -13.42
N ASP A 68 13.06 -2.81 -14.16
CA ASP A 68 12.31 -2.20 -15.27
C ASP A 68 12.30 -3.08 -16.55
N LEU A 69 12.82 -4.31 -16.49
CA LEU A 69 12.73 -5.27 -17.58
C LEU A 69 11.27 -5.68 -17.82
N LYS A 70 10.95 -6.07 -19.06
CA LYS A 70 9.63 -6.61 -19.39
C LYS A 70 9.35 -7.89 -18.59
N GLN A 71 8.12 -8.01 -18.09
CA GLN A 71 7.61 -9.26 -17.56
C GLN A 71 7.63 -10.33 -18.67
N PRO A 72 7.97 -11.59 -18.35
CA PRO A 72 7.89 -12.68 -19.31
C PRO A 72 6.44 -12.94 -19.74
N GLU A 73 6.24 -13.25 -21.01
CA GLU A 73 4.94 -13.72 -21.50
C GLU A 73 4.61 -15.12 -20.94
N ILE A 74 3.32 -15.47 -20.92
CA ILE A 74 2.83 -16.76 -20.37
C ILE A 74 3.49 -17.98 -21.04
N PHE A 75 3.90 -17.85 -22.30
CA PHE A 75 4.55 -18.92 -23.07
C PHE A 75 6.09 -18.92 -22.94
N HIS A 76 6.66 -18.00 -22.17
CA HIS A 76 8.10 -17.99 -21.87
C HIS A 76 8.46 -19.26 -21.08
N PRO A 77 9.53 -20.00 -21.45
CA PRO A 77 9.92 -21.24 -20.75
C PRO A 77 10.06 -21.05 -19.23
N ASP A 78 10.65 -19.92 -18.83
CA ASP A 78 10.86 -19.58 -17.42
C ASP A 78 9.70 -18.81 -16.76
N PHE A 79 8.55 -18.66 -17.45
CA PHE A 79 7.40 -17.91 -16.91
C PHE A 79 6.96 -18.44 -15.55
N LYS A 80 6.86 -19.77 -15.42
CA LYS A 80 6.44 -20.40 -14.16
C LYS A 80 7.41 -20.09 -13.02
N ASN A 81 8.71 -20.19 -13.29
CA ASN A 81 9.78 -19.92 -12.33
C ASN A 81 9.73 -18.45 -11.88
N TRP A 82 9.70 -17.51 -12.83
CA TRP A 82 9.54 -16.08 -12.56
C TRP A 82 8.28 -15.77 -11.75
N ARG A 83 7.13 -16.37 -12.11
CA ARG A 83 5.86 -16.13 -11.43
C ARG A 83 5.95 -16.50 -9.95
N GLN A 84 6.58 -17.62 -9.62
CA GLN A 84 6.72 -18.07 -8.23
C GLN A 84 7.61 -17.10 -7.45
N TRP A 85 8.79 -16.76 -7.99
CA TRP A 85 9.70 -15.80 -7.35
C TRP A 85 9.06 -14.42 -7.16
N SER A 86 8.44 -13.90 -8.22
CA SER A 86 7.78 -12.59 -8.20
C SER A 86 6.62 -12.54 -7.19
N THR A 87 5.91 -13.65 -6.97
CA THR A 87 4.85 -13.72 -5.95
C THR A 87 5.45 -13.68 -4.54
N ILE A 88 6.45 -14.51 -4.24
CA ILE A 88 7.09 -14.55 -2.90
C ILE A 88 7.76 -13.21 -2.59
N VAL A 89 8.48 -12.62 -3.55
CA VAL A 89 9.12 -11.32 -3.36
C VAL A 89 8.05 -10.24 -3.15
N SER A 90 6.93 -10.29 -3.86
CA SER A 90 5.81 -9.34 -3.62
C SER A 90 5.30 -9.42 -2.18
N GLU A 91 5.02 -10.63 -1.69
CA GLU A 91 4.56 -10.83 -0.31
C GLU A 91 5.61 -10.36 0.71
N TRP A 92 6.88 -10.70 0.50
CA TRP A 92 7.98 -10.26 1.33
C TRP A 92 8.12 -8.73 1.36
N LEU A 93 7.96 -8.04 0.21
CA LEU A 93 7.96 -6.58 0.15
C LEU A 93 6.83 -5.98 0.98
N LEU A 94 5.62 -6.53 0.90
CA LEU A 94 4.47 -6.08 1.70
C LEU A 94 4.64 -6.33 3.20
N CYS A 95 5.38 -7.38 3.59
CA CYS A 95 5.77 -7.62 4.98
C CYS A 95 6.86 -6.65 5.47
N SER A 96 7.61 -6.03 4.56
CA SER A 96 8.70 -5.09 4.89
C SER A 96 8.26 -3.63 5.04
N ILE A 97 6.96 -3.38 5.12
CA ILE A 97 6.38 -2.04 5.32
C ILE A 97 5.43 -2.04 6.51
N GLU A 98 5.24 -0.89 7.16
CA GLU A 98 4.29 -0.80 8.27
C GLU A 98 2.83 -1.00 7.81
N PRO A 99 1.97 -1.63 8.65
CA PRO A 99 0.57 -1.89 8.32
C PRO A 99 -0.21 -0.64 7.85
N GLU A 100 0.09 0.52 8.41
CA GLU A 100 -0.51 1.80 8.06
C GLU A 100 -0.17 2.23 6.63
N LEU A 101 1.07 2.00 6.20
CA LEU A 101 1.53 2.27 4.85
C LEU A 101 0.94 1.26 3.87
N TYR A 102 0.81 0.00 4.27
CA TYR A 102 0.13 -1.02 3.48
C TYR A 102 -1.32 -0.64 3.17
N LEU A 103 -2.09 -0.20 4.17
CA LEU A 103 -3.48 0.24 3.97
C LEU A 103 -3.58 1.43 3.01
N SER A 104 -2.63 2.36 3.10
CA SER A 104 -2.54 3.52 2.19
C SER A 104 -2.23 3.06 0.77
N LEU A 105 -1.27 2.14 0.61
CA LEU A 105 -0.85 1.56 -0.66
C LEU A 105 -1.97 0.83 -1.40
N GLN A 106 -2.79 0.05 -0.69
CA GLN A 106 -3.94 -0.66 -1.27
C GLN A 106 -4.95 0.26 -1.96
N ARG A 107 -5.05 1.54 -1.57
CA ARG A 107 -5.92 2.50 -2.25
C ARG A 107 -5.38 2.94 -3.61
N TYR A 108 -4.07 2.89 -3.80
CA TYR A 108 -3.39 3.39 -5.01
C TYR A 108 -3.06 2.30 -6.02
N VAL A 109 -2.72 1.11 -5.53
CA VAL A 109 -2.32 -0.01 -6.37
C VAL A 109 -3.29 -1.17 -6.12
N PRO A 110 -4.28 -1.38 -7.03
CA PRO A 110 -5.36 -2.31 -6.77
C PRO A 110 -4.95 -3.78 -6.79
N ASN A 111 -3.72 -4.13 -7.22
CA ASN A 111 -3.25 -5.52 -7.30
C ASN A 111 -1.72 -5.64 -7.11
N PHE A 112 -1.29 -6.07 -5.93
CA PHE A 112 0.12 -6.39 -5.61
C PHE A 112 0.52 -7.81 -6.03
N THR A 113 0.15 -8.22 -7.25
CA THR A 113 0.31 -9.61 -7.68
C THR A 113 1.78 -9.99 -7.91
N PHE A 114 2.59 -9.04 -8.39
CA PHE A 114 3.98 -9.28 -8.79
C PHE A 114 4.93 -8.26 -8.18
N ALA A 115 6.16 -8.69 -7.93
CA ALA A 115 7.16 -7.97 -7.17
C ALA A 115 7.49 -6.58 -7.74
N ASP A 116 7.58 -6.46 -9.06
CA ASP A 116 7.84 -5.19 -9.74
C ASP A 116 6.74 -4.17 -9.50
N ALA A 117 5.48 -4.54 -9.70
CA ALA A 117 4.33 -3.67 -9.44
C ALA A 117 4.27 -3.24 -7.97
N THR A 118 4.56 -4.16 -7.05
CA THR A 118 4.60 -3.89 -5.61
C THR A 118 5.72 -2.94 -5.23
N PHE A 119 6.94 -3.23 -5.68
CA PHE A 119 8.10 -2.39 -5.44
C PHE A 119 7.90 -0.98 -6.01
N GLN A 120 7.47 -0.86 -7.26
CA GLN A 120 7.21 0.43 -7.90
C GLN A 120 6.06 1.18 -7.23
N GLY A 121 5.03 0.48 -6.75
CA GLY A 121 3.96 1.08 -5.95
C GLY A 121 4.47 1.76 -4.68
N ILE A 122 5.32 1.05 -3.93
CA ILE A 122 5.95 1.57 -2.71
C ILE A 122 6.83 2.79 -3.03
N ILE A 123 7.70 2.68 -4.04
CA ILE A 123 8.62 3.77 -4.44
C ILE A 123 7.86 4.99 -4.98
N SER A 124 6.81 4.78 -5.77
CA SER A 124 5.98 5.86 -6.32
C SER A 124 5.28 6.64 -5.21
N MET A 125 4.79 5.95 -4.18
CA MET A 125 4.14 6.60 -3.05
C MET A 125 5.11 7.47 -2.25
N SER A 126 6.36 7.02 -2.07
CA SER A 126 7.41 7.84 -1.45
C SER A 126 7.82 9.02 -2.33
N SER A 127 8.01 8.79 -3.64
CA SER A 127 8.43 9.85 -4.58
C SER A 127 7.41 10.99 -4.70
N ASN A 128 6.13 10.69 -4.46
CA ASN A 128 5.04 11.65 -4.48
C ASN A 128 4.51 11.97 -3.07
N TYR A 129 5.33 11.78 -2.03
CA TYR A 129 4.89 11.90 -0.63
C TYR A 129 4.13 13.20 -0.33
N ASP A 130 4.69 14.35 -0.70
CA ASP A 130 4.06 15.66 -0.44
C ASP A 130 2.72 15.83 -1.16
N LEU A 131 2.61 15.29 -2.38
CA LEU A 131 1.37 15.32 -3.16
C LEU A 131 0.30 14.47 -2.50
N HIS A 132 0.64 13.25 -2.07
CA HIS A 132 -0.27 12.36 -1.36
C HIS A 132 -0.66 12.94 0.01
N ARG A 133 0.31 13.47 0.76
CA ARG A 133 0.10 14.14 2.04
C ARG A 133 -0.91 15.29 1.92
N THR A 134 -0.71 16.17 0.94
CA THR A 134 -1.60 17.31 0.69
C THR A 134 -2.98 16.84 0.23
N GLY A 135 -3.03 15.89 -0.71
CA GLY A 135 -4.27 15.33 -1.23
C GLY A 135 -5.15 14.72 -0.14
N HIS A 136 -4.57 13.91 0.75
CA HIS A 136 -5.32 13.30 1.85
C HIS A 136 -5.81 14.31 2.89
N LEU A 137 -5.01 15.34 3.17
CA LEU A 137 -5.42 16.40 4.08
C LEU A 137 -6.61 17.19 3.48
N LEU A 138 -6.56 17.53 2.20
CA LEU A 138 -7.66 18.18 1.50
C LEU A 138 -8.92 17.30 1.45
N GLU A 139 -8.76 16.00 1.19
CA GLU A 139 -9.84 15.03 1.21
C GLU A 139 -10.50 14.99 2.59
N LEU A 140 -9.73 14.89 3.68
CA LEU A 140 -10.25 14.91 5.05
C LEU A 140 -11.04 16.18 5.34
N TRP A 141 -10.50 17.35 4.98
CA TRP A 141 -11.18 18.62 5.23
C TRP A 141 -12.42 18.82 4.35
N GLY A 142 -12.50 18.15 3.21
CA GLY A 142 -13.67 18.14 2.34
C GLY A 142 -14.77 17.18 2.80
N MET A 143 -14.52 16.31 3.79
CA MET A 143 -15.54 15.38 4.29
C MET A 143 -16.59 16.12 5.13
N HIS A 144 -17.85 16.05 4.70
CA HIS A 144 -18.99 16.56 5.46
C HIS A 144 -19.97 15.45 5.83
N ARG A 145 -20.54 15.53 7.03
CA ARG A 145 -21.58 14.60 7.50
C ARG A 145 -22.73 14.48 6.49
N GLY A 146 -23.13 15.58 5.83
CA GLY A 146 -24.22 15.59 4.85
C GLY A 146 -23.99 14.71 3.61
N ASP A 147 -22.75 14.36 3.29
CA ASP A 147 -22.41 13.56 2.10
C ASP A 147 -22.65 12.05 2.29
N TYR A 148 -22.97 11.63 3.52
CA TYR A 148 -23.09 10.22 3.88
C TYR A 148 -24.53 9.85 4.24
N HIS A 149 -24.97 8.68 3.77
CA HIS A 149 -26.34 8.21 4.02
C HIS A 149 -26.59 7.90 5.50
N THR A 150 -25.56 7.47 6.25
CA THR A 150 -25.68 7.14 7.67
C THR A 150 -24.53 7.75 8.48
N LEU A 151 -24.80 8.04 9.75
CA LEU A 151 -23.79 8.50 10.70
C LEU A 151 -22.62 7.51 10.80
N VAL A 152 -22.91 6.21 10.87
CA VAL A 152 -21.90 5.16 10.95
C VAL A 152 -20.98 5.14 9.72
N ALA A 153 -21.54 5.34 8.51
CA ALA A 153 -20.75 5.41 7.29
C ALA A 153 -19.78 6.60 7.31
N TYR A 154 -20.26 7.77 7.73
CA TYR A 154 -19.44 8.97 7.90
C TYR A 154 -18.30 8.73 8.90
N VAL A 155 -18.63 8.25 10.10
CA VAL A 155 -17.66 8.04 11.19
C VAL A 155 -16.58 7.04 10.78
N ARG A 156 -16.94 5.95 10.09
CA ARG A 156 -15.97 4.97 9.58
C ARG A 156 -15.04 5.60 8.53
N ALA A 157 -15.60 6.30 7.55
CA ALA A 157 -14.82 6.98 6.54
C ALA A 157 -13.88 8.03 7.15
N TRP A 158 -14.36 8.80 8.13
CA TRP A 158 -13.57 9.79 8.85
C TRP A 158 -12.40 9.13 9.59
N ARG A 159 -12.65 8.05 10.34
CA ARG A 159 -11.59 7.29 11.01
C ARG A 159 -10.52 6.83 10.03
N GLU A 160 -10.92 6.20 8.93
CA GLU A 160 -9.98 5.70 7.93
C GLU A 160 -9.12 6.83 7.35
N GLN A 161 -9.75 7.96 7.01
CA GLN A 161 -9.04 9.10 6.46
C GLN A 161 -8.08 9.75 7.48
N VAL A 162 -8.48 9.85 8.76
CA VAL A 162 -7.60 10.35 9.82
C VAL A 162 -6.38 9.47 9.99
N ILE A 163 -6.54 8.13 9.96
CA ILE A 163 -5.40 7.20 10.04
C ILE A 163 -4.43 7.46 8.89
N ILE A 164 -4.92 7.63 7.67
CA ILE A 164 -4.08 7.93 6.51
C ILE A 164 -3.36 9.28 6.65
N CYS A 165 -4.07 10.34 7.03
CA CYS A 165 -3.46 11.64 7.29
C CYS A 165 -2.36 11.57 8.36
N ARG A 166 -2.50 10.68 9.35
CA ARG A 166 -1.47 10.42 10.37
C ARG A 166 -0.27 9.69 9.77
N THR A 167 -0.48 8.70 8.91
CA THR A 167 0.59 7.98 8.18
C THR A 167 1.44 8.95 7.35
N PHE A 168 0.82 9.92 6.68
CA PHE A 168 1.51 10.97 5.91
C PHE A 168 1.98 12.16 6.76
N LYS A 169 2.07 12.02 8.09
CA LYS A 169 2.57 13.05 9.01
C LYS A 169 2.02 14.46 8.72
N THR A 170 0.73 14.57 8.41
CA THR A 170 0.08 15.84 8.03
C THR A 170 0.07 16.89 9.14
N GLY A 171 0.49 16.54 10.37
CA GLY A 171 0.39 17.39 11.55
C GLY A 171 -0.99 17.34 12.23
N LEU A 172 -1.94 16.58 11.67
CA LEU A 172 -3.22 16.33 12.29
C LEU A 172 -3.04 15.49 13.57
N SER A 173 -3.54 15.98 14.70
CA SER A 173 -3.64 15.18 15.93
C SER A 173 -4.97 14.43 15.99
N TYR A 174 -4.98 13.24 16.59
CA TYR A 174 -6.20 12.48 16.83
C TYR A 174 -7.23 13.27 17.64
N TYR A 175 -6.76 14.08 18.58
CA TYR A 175 -7.57 15.01 19.35
C TYR A 175 -8.30 16.02 18.46
N SER A 176 -7.58 16.69 17.56
CA SER A 176 -8.17 17.68 16.65
C SER A 176 -9.19 17.02 15.72
N ALA A 177 -8.84 15.85 15.19
CA ALA A 177 -9.74 15.05 14.36
C ALA A 177 -11.02 14.63 15.10
N ALA A 178 -10.93 14.25 16.37
CA ALA A 178 -12.08 13.92 17.21
C ALA A 178 -12.97 15.14 17.44
N LYS A 179 -12.41 16.31 17.79
CA LYS A 179 -13.20 17.53 18.01
C LYS A 179 -13.95 17.96 16.76
N VAL A 180 -13.32 17.92 15.59
CA VAL A 180 -13.97 18.25 14.32
C VAL A 180 -15.11 17.27 14.01
N MET A 181 -14.87 15.96 14.18
CA MET A 181 -15.91 14.95 13.99
C MET A 181 -17.11 15.17 14.92
N ILE A 182 -16.88 15.37 16.21
CA ILE A 182 -17.93 15.60 17.21
C ILE A 182 -18.75 16.84 16.86
N ALA A 183 -18.09 17.93 16.46
CA ALA A 183 -18.78 19.16 16.05
C ALA A 183 -19.75 18.93 14.88
N GLN A 184 -19.39 18.08 13.91
CA GLN A 184 -20.28 17.74 12.79
C GLN A 184 -21.45 16.83 13.19
N LEU A 185 -21.36 16.11 14.31
CA LEU A 185 -22.36 15.14 14.77
C LEU A 185 -23.30 15.70 15.85
N GLN A 186 -23.01 16.90 16.37
CA GLN A 186 -23.68 17.48 17.53
C GLN A 186 -25.20 17.62 17.37
N GLU A 187 -25.67 17.91 16.16
CA GLU A 187 -27.11 18.07 15.88
C GLU A 187 -27.86 16.73 15.76
N GLU A 188 -27.21 15.71 15.20
CA GLU A 188 -27.84 14.41 14.93
C GLU A 188 -27.73 13.44 16.11
N ALA A 189 -26.63 13.49 16.87
CA ALA A 189 -26.33 12.58 17.96
C ALA A 189 -25.83 13.32 19.22
N PRO A 190 -26.63 14.22 19.81
CA PRO A 190 -26.19 15.06 20.93
C PRO A 190 -25.78 14.26 22.17
N SER A 191 -26.48 13.16 22.48
CA SER A 191 -26.16 12.29 23.62
C SER A 191 -24.79 11.62 23.48
N ASP A 192 -24.48 11.11 22.28
CA ASP A 192 -23.18 10.47 22.00
C ASP A 192 -22.05 11.50 21.99
N CYS A 193 -22.32 12.72 21.51
CA CYS A 193 -21.37 13.82 21.54
C CYS A 193 -21.00 14.23 22.97
N ILE A 194 -21.94 14.21 23.92
CA ILE A 194 -21.65 14.48 25.35
C ILE A 194 -20.66 13.44 25.90
N LEU A 195 -20.85 12.17 25.56
CA LEU A 195 -19.94 11.10 26.00
C LEU A 195 -18.56 11.25 25.35
N ALA A 196 -18.51 11.51 24.04
CA ALA A 196 -17.28 11.73 23.31
C ALA A 196 -16.51 12.95 23.84
N HIS A 197 -17.20 14.05 24.15
CA HIS A 197 -16.59 15.24 24.75
C HIS A 197 -15.95 14.93 26.10
N ARG A 198 -16.57 14.09 26.94
CA ARG A 198 -15.96 13.69 28.22
C ARG A 198 -14.67 12.92 28.00
N LEU A 199 -14.63 11.99 27.03
CA LEU A 199 -13.42 11.24 26.70
C LEU A 199 -12.31 12.15 26.18
N VAL A 200 -12.66 13.11 25.31
CA VAL A 200 -11.70 14.06 24.75
C VAL A 200 -11.22 15.07 25.79
N ALA A 201 -12.06 15.45 26.77
CA ALA A 201 -11.70 16.41 27.82
C ALA A 201 -10.56 15.91 28.72
N TYR A 202 -10.43 14.60 28.90
CA TYR A 202 -9.26 14.02 29.60
C TYR A 202 -7.94 14.24 28.84
N CYS A 203 -7.99 14.66 27.58
CA CYS A 203 -6.84 14.99 26.74
C CYS A 203 -6.71 16.50 26.48
N ASP A 204 -7.51 17.37 27.12
CA ASP A 204 -7.49 18.83 26.87
C ASP A 204 -6.22 19.52 27.40
N GLU A 205 -5.48 18.91 28.33
CA GLU A 205 -4.22 19.47 28.85
C GLU A 205 -3.04 19.30 27.88
N ASP A 206 -3.12 18.33 26.97
CA ASP A 206 -2.13 18.06 25.94
C ASP A 206 -2.80 17.47 24.69
N ASN A 207 -2.94 18.30 23.65
CA ASN A 207 -3.57 17.93 22.38
C ASN A 207 -2.86 16.77 21.64
N GLU A 208 -1.62 16.44 22.02
CA GLU A 208 -0.89 15.26 21.51
C GLU A 208 -1.10 14.01 22.37
N ALA A 209 -1.65 14.14 23.57
CA ALA A 209 -1.87 13.01 24.48
C ALA A 209 -2.91 12.01 23.98
N MET A 210 -3.81 12.42 23.07
CA MET A 210 -4.77 11.50 22.48
C MET A 210 -4.08 10.56 21.49
N ASN A 211 -3.93 9.29 21.88
CA ASN A 211 -3.40 8.24 21.02
C ASN A 211 -4.49 7.59 20.16
N ARG A 212 -4.05 6.73 19.24
CA ARG A 212 -4.94 6.03 18.29
C ARG A 212 -6.02 5.20 18.99
N ASN A 213 -5.70 4.53 20.09
CA ASN A 213 -6.65 3.67 20.80
C ASN A 213 -7.77 4.52 21.42
N GLN A 214 -7.42 5.64 22.05
CA GLN A 214 -8.40 6.58 22.59
C GLN A 214 -9.29 7.17 21.48
N PHE A 215 -8.70 7.53 20.34
CA PHE A 215 -9.47 7.99 19.17
C PHE A 215 -10.44 6.93 18.67
N ASN A 216 -9.97 5.68 18.54
CA ASN A 216 -10.81 4.56 18.15
C ASN A 216 -11.92 4.32 19.16
N THR A 217 -11.68 4.45 20.48
CA THR A 217 -12.74 4.36 21.49
C THR A 217 -13.83 5.39 21.27
N VAL A 218 -13.46 6.65 20.97
CA VAL A 218 -14.43 7.70 20.64
C VAL A 218 -15.22 7.33 19.38
N VAL A 219 -14.55 6.87 18.33
CA VAL A 219 -15.20 6.43 17.09
C VAL A 219 -16.17 5.26 17.33
N GLU A 220 -15.76 4.24 18.09
CA GLU A 220 -16.57 3.07 18.37
C GLU A 220 -17.81 3.39 19.22
N ALA A 221 -17.75 4.42 20.07
CA ALA A 221 -18.93 4.89 20.80
C ALA A 221 -20.05 5.35 19.85
N PHE A 222 -19.70 6.01 18.74
CA PHE A 222 -20.66 6.43 17.70
C PHE A 222 -21.11 5.27 16.81
N ILE A 223 -20.26 4.27 16.57
CA ILE A 223 -20.60 3.11 15.72
C ILE A 223 -21.57 2.16 16.43
N ASN A 224 -21.36 1.91 17.73
CA ASN A 224 -22.11 0.90 18.48
C ASN A 224 -23.34 1.45 19.22
N GLY A 225 -23.62 2.76 19.11
CA GLY A 225 -24.77 3.40 19.74
C GLY A 225 -24.69 3.45 21.27
N GLY A 226 -23.47 3.55 21.81
CA GLY A 226 -23.19 3.49 23.24
C GLY A 226 -21.83 2.88 23.55
N MET A 227 -21.25 3.28 24.68
CA MET A 227 -19.91 2.86 25.13
C MET A 227 -19.89 1.37 25.54
N PRO A 228 -18.90 0.57 25.08
CA PRO A 228 -18.54 -0.66 25.77
C PRO A 228 -17.91 -0.25 27.12
N PHE A 229 -18.58 -0.56 28.22
CA PHE A 229 -18.05 -0.40 29.58
C PHE A 229 -17.03 -1.51 29.89
#